data_AF-A0A444ZSH7-F1
#
_entry.id   AF-A0A444ZSH7-F1
#
_cell.length_a   1.000
_cell.length_b   1.000
_cell.length_c   1.000
_cell.angle_alpha   90.00
_cell.angle_beta   90.00
_cell.angle_gamma   90.00
#
_symmetry.space_group_name_H-M   'P 1'
#
loop_
_entity.id
_entity.type
_entity.pdbx_description
1 polymer ?
#
loop_
_entity_poly.entity_id
_entity_poly.type
_entity_poly.pdbx_seq_one_letter_code
_entity_poly.pdbx_strand_id
1 'polypeptide(L)'
;MHIGNAISIVIGEIRTKLIQFGTKYRKKFGFGFITSTDIFLSYQILEEVKTALSYIVQARYDKSFIVELEIASREEFILIERRLTRLWERLARHKIQETPKETEEIVQNLMQDEDLVPADSSDEVVSIEHNASMLTFDLNKTPEENEIF
;
A
#
# COMPACT_ATOMS: atom_id res chain seq x y z
N MET A 1 -0.68 -2.63 11.34
CA MET A 1 -0.34 -1.58 12.29
C MET A 1 0.97 -1.94 12.98
N HIS A 2 1.99 -1.08 12.87
CA HIS A 2 3.16 -1.19 13.74
C HIS A 2 2.79 -0.69 15.13
N ILE A 3 3.39 -1.24 16.19
CA ILE A 3 3.14 -0.76 17.55
C ILE A 3 3.43 0.74 17.72
N GLY A 4 4.34 1.30 16.93
CA GLY A 4 4.59 2.75 16.88
C GLY A 4 3.35 3.56 16.51
N ASN A 5 2.52 3.05 15.59
CA ASN A 5 1.27 3.70 15.18
C ASN A 5 0.18 3.55 16.24
N ALA A 6 0.19 2.47 17.03
CA ALA A 6 -0.74 2.31 18.16
C ALA A 6 -0.42 3.30 19.29
N ILE A 7 0.87 3.51 19.58
CA ILE A 7 1.35 4.44 20.62
C ILE A 7 0.93 5.89 20.37
N SER A 8 0.76 6.31 19.11
CA SER A 8 0.31 7.67 18.78
C SER A 8 -1.18 7.92 19.03
N ILE A 9 -1.99 6.85 19.15
CA ILE A 9 -3.45 6.95 19.31
C ILE A 9 -3.86 6.80 20.78
N VAL A 10 -3.04 6.11 21.58
CA VAL A 10 -3.36 5.75 22.98
C VAL A 10 -2.84 6.80 23.96
N ILE A 11 -3.67 7.17 24.94
CA ILE A 11 -3.36 8.17 25.98
C ILE A 11 -3.21 7.48 27.36
N GLY A 12 -2.40 8.07 28.25
CA GLY A 12 -2.30 7.66 29.66
C GLY A 12 -1.44 6.42 29.90
N GLU A 13 -1.79 5.62 30.91
CA GLU A 13 -1.00 4.48 31.41
C GLU A 13 -0.76 3.39 30.34
N ILE A 14 -1.72 3.20 29.43
CA ILE A 14 -1.64 2.20 28.35
C ILE A 14 -0.52 2.57 27.36
N ARG A 15 -0.31 3.86 27.09
CA ARG A 15 0.77 4.34 26.23
C ARG A 15 2.13 3.95 26.79
N THR A 16 2.33 4.16 28.09
CA THR A 16 3.58 3.80 28.78
C THR A 16 3.84 2.30 28.76
N LYS A 17 2.79 1.49 29.01
CA LYS A 17 2.88 0.01 28.91
C LYS A 17 3.25 -0.45 27.51
N LEU A 18 2.67 0.14 26.46
CA LEU A 18 3.01 -0.17 25.06
C LEU A 18 4.44 0.24 24.69
N ILE A 19 4.93 1.38 25.17
CA ILE A 19 6.32 1.82 24.96
C ILE A 19 7.30 0.85 25.62
N GLN A 20 7.05 0.49 26.88
CA GLN A 20 7.89 -0.47 27.61
C GLN A 20 7.90 -1.83 26.92
N PHE A 21 6.73 -2.32 26.49
CA PHE A 21 6.64 -3.56 25.73
C PHE A 21 7.39 -3.47 24.40
N GLY A 22 7.16 -2.44 23.60
CA GLY A 22 7.84 -2.26 22.31
C GLY A 22 9.36 -2.23 22.45
N THR A 23 9.87 -1.64 23.53
CA THR A 23 11.31 -1.63 23.86
C THR A 23 11.82 -3.03 24.21
N LYS A 24 11.10 -3.76 25.09
CA LYS A 24 11.44 -5.14 25.46
C LYS A 24 11.40 -6.08 24.27
N TYR A 25 10.34 -6.00 23.47
CA TYR A 25 10.14 -6.81 22.27
C TYR A 25 11.27 -6.58 21.27
N ARG A 26 11.60 -5.31 20.97
CA ARG A 26 12.72 -5.00 20.06
C ARG A 26 14.06 -5.51 20.59
N LYS A 27 14.30 -5.42 21.91
CA LYS A 27 15.51 -5.97 22.52
C LYS A 27 15.60 -7.48 22.36
N LYS A 28 14.47 -8.19 22.43
CA LYS A 28 14.42 -9.66 22.29
C LYS A 28 14.57 -10.12 20.83
N PHE A 29 13.83 -9.50 19.91
CA PHE A 29 13.69 -9.99 18.54
C PHE A 29 14.45 -9.15 17.49
N GLY A 30 15.01 -8.00 17.84
CA GLY A 30 15.75 -7.15 16.88
C GLY A 30 14.87 -6.31 15.95
N PHE A 31 13.54 -6.49 15.95
CA PHE A 31 12.59 -5.72 15.14
C PHE A 31 11.38 -5.23 15.96
N GLY A 32 10.60 -4.32 15.40
CA GLY A 32 9.40 -3.78 16.07
C GLY A 32 8.21 -4.74 15.99
N PHE A 33 7.32 -4.71 16.98
CA PHE A 33 6.09 -5.51 16.93
C PHE A 33 5.17 -5.05 15.78
N ILE A 34 4.79 -6.01 14.93
CA ILE A 34 3.94 -5.81 13.74
C ILE A 34 2.71 -6.68 13.86
N THR A 35 1.52 -6.10 13.71
CA THR A 35 0.27 -6.86 13.61
C THR A 35 -0.70 -6.24 12.62
N SER A 36 -1.45 -7.04 11.87
CA SER A 36 -2.51 -6.57 10.97
C SER A 36 -3.87 -6.40 11.66
N THR A 37 -3.98 -6.75 12.95
CA THR A 37 -5.20 -6.50 13.71
C THR A 37 -5.56 -5.02 13.66
N ASP A 38 -6.79 -4.72 13.23
CA ASP A 38 -7.32 -3.36 13.22
C ASP A 38 -7.90 -3.06 14.60
N ILE A 39 -7.25 -2.15 15.32
CA ILE A 39 -7.54 -1.88 16.73
C ILE A 39 -8.47 -0.67 16.89
N PHE A 40 -8.95 -0.08 15.79
CA PHE A 40 -9.79 1.13 15.79
C PHE A 40 -11.25 0.93 16.21
N LEU A 41 -11.59 -0.16 16.90
CA LEU A 41 -12.95 -0.39 17.38
C LEU A 41 -13.10 0.14 18.82
N SER A 42 -13.82 1.27 18.89
CA SER A 42 -14.59 1.93 19.96
C SER A 42 -14.08 1.97 21.42
N TYR A 43 -14.26 3.13 22.07
CA TYR A 43 -13.92 3.36 23.48
C TYR A 43 -14.60 2.40 24.49
N GLN A 44 -15.70 1.72 24.12
CA GLN A 44 -16.33 0.65 24.91
C GLN A 44 -15.61 -0.71 24.74
N ILE A 45 -15.05 -0.92 23.56
CA ILE A 45 -14.22 -2.06 23.19
C ILE A 45 -12.77 -1.87 23.67
N LEU A 46 -12.38 -0.68 24.17
CA LEU A 46 -11.01 -0.38 24.61
C LEU A 46 -10.44 -1.39 25.64
N GLU A 47 -11.25 -1.86 26.61
CA GLU A 47 -10.80 -2.88 27.56
C GLU A 47 -10.73 -4.29 26.94
N GLU A 48 -11.65 -4.65 26.04
CA GLU A 48 -11.57 -5.90 25.26
C GLU A 48 -10.38 -5.88 24.30
N VAL A 49 -10.15 -4.77 23.61
CA VAL A 49 -9.00 -4.50 22.77
C VAL A 49 -7.72 -4.51 23.57
N LYS A 50 -7.71 -3.94 24.78
CA LYS A 50 -6.54 -3.97 25.67
C LYS A 50 -6.26 -5.40 26.14
N THR A 51 -7.30 -6.20 26.41
CA THR A 51 -7.17 -7.60 26.81
C THR A 51 -6.70 -8.45 25.63
N ALA A 52 -7.29 -8.27 24.45
CA ALA A 52 -6.90 -8.96 23.22
C ALA A 52 -5.47 -8.57 22.78
N LEU A 53 -5.14 -7.28 22.83
CA LEU A 53 -3.80 -6.79 22.54
C LEU A 53 -2.80 -7.35 23.56
N SER A 54 -3.14 -7.33 24.85
CA SER A 54 -2.29 -7.92 25.89
C SER A 54 -2.08 -9.42 25.65
N TYR A 55 -3.11 -10.17 25.28
CA TYR A 55 -3.03 -11.61 25.00
C TYR A 55 -2.17 -11.89 23.77
N ILE A 56 -2.41 -11.20 22.65
CA ILE A 56 -1.64 -11.35 21.41
C ILE A 56 -0.17 -10.98 21.67
N VAL A 57 0.07 -9.90 22.40
CA VAL A 57 1.40 -9.44 22.79
C VAL A 57 2.13 -10.50 23.62
N GLN A 58 1.48 -11.03 24.65
CA GLN A 58 2.07 -12.04 25.54
C GLN A 58 2.37 -13.34 24.75
N ALA A 59 1.40 -13.84 24.00
CA ALA A 59 1.51 -15.07 23.23
C ALA A 59 2.61 -15.00 22.16
N ARG A 60 2.89 -13.82 21.62
CA ARG A 60 3.98 -13.60 20.66
C ARG A 60 5.32 -13.37 21.33
N TYR A 61 5.34 -12.71 22.48
CA TYR A 61 6.58 -12.50 23.21
C TYR A 61 7.24 -13.80 23.65
N ASP A 62 6.48 -14.83 24.00
CA ASP A 62 7.04 -16.11 24.47
C ASP A 62 7.55 -17.03 23.35
N LYS A 63 7.39 -16.64 22.08
CA LYS A 63 7.83 -17.45 20.93
C LYS A 63 9.35 -17.44 20.74
N SER A 64 9.83 -18.47 20.04
CA SER A 64 11.19 -18.50 19.53
C SER A 64 11.35 -17.45 18.42
N PHE A 65 12.59 -17.00 18.21
CA PHE A 65 12.89 -15.98 17.21
C PHE A 65 12.40 -16.36 15.80
N ILE A 66 12.66 -17.60 15.36
CA ILE A 66 12.29 -18.06 14.01
C ILE A 66 10.77 -18.00 13.80
N VAL A 67 9.99 -18.51 14.77
CA VAL A 67 8.53 -18.53 14.66
C VAL A 67 7.97 -17.11 14.68
N GLU A 68 8.51 -16.24 15.52
CA GLU A 68 8.04 -14.86 15.60
C GLU A 68 8.42 -14.04 14.36
N LEU A 69 9.58 -14.32 13.75
CA LEU A 69 9.99 -13.73 12.48
C LEU A 69 9.02 -14.10 11.37
N GLU A 70 8.66 -15.38 11.23
CA GLU A 70 7.70 -15.84 10.23
C GLU A 70 6.33 -15.13 10.38
N ILE A 71 5.84 -15.04 11.62
CA ILE A 71 4.58 -14.33 11.92
C ILE A 71 4.69 -12.85 11.57
N ALA A 72 5.77 -12.19 11.99
CA ALA A 72 5.98 -10.77 11.73
C ALA A 72 6.08 -10.48 10.22
N SER A 73 6.77 -11.33 9.46
CA SER A 73 6.86 -11.23 8.00
C SER A 73 5.49 -11.37 7.35
N ARG A 74 4.67 -12.33 7.80
CA ARG A 74 3.30 -12.50 7.29
C ARG A 74 2.42 -11.29 7.61
N GLU A 75 2.50 -10.77 8.83
CA GLU A 75 1.76 -9.57 9.24
C GLU A 75 2.19 -8.33 8.44
N GLU A 76 3.47 -8.19 8.14
CA GLU A 76 3.99 -7.11 7.30
C GLU A 76 3.48 -7.21 5.86
N PHE A 77 3.48 -8.42 5.31
CA PHE A 77 2.94 -8.68 3.97
C PHE A 77 1.47 -8.27 3.86
N ILE A 78 0.63 -8.67 4.83
CA ILE A 78 -0.78 -8.25 4.89
C ILE A 78 -0.92 -6.71 4.91
N LEU A 79 -0.02 -6.02 5.62
CA LEU A 79 -0.05 -4.56 5.67
C LEU A 79 0.37 -3.92 4.36
N ILE A 80 1.35 -4.50 3.65
CA ILE A 80 1.76 -4.08 2.32
C ILE A 80 0.59 -4.26 1.34
N GLU A 81 -0.03 -5.43 1.30
CA GLU A 81 -1.20 -5.70 0.46
C GLU A 81 -2.30 -4.66 0.70
N ARG A 82 -2.67 -4.43 1.96
CA ARG A 82 -3.70 -3.42 2.31
C ARG A 82 -3.32 -2.00 1.87
N ARG A 83 -2.04 -1.62 1.98
CA ARG A 83 -1.57 -0.30 1.51
C ARG A 83 -1.66 -0.20 0.00
N LEU A 84 -1.26 -1.24 -0.72
CA LEU A 84 -1.36 -1.32 -2.18
C LEU A 84 -2.82 -1.23 -2.62
N THR A 85 -3.74 -2.00 -2.02
CA THR A 85 -5.18 -1.92 -2.33
C THR A 85 -5.71 -0.50 -2.20
N ARG A 86 -5.38 0.22 -1.12
CA ARG A 86 -5.80 1.62 -0.93
C ARG A 86 -5.23 2.57 -1.98
N LEU A 87 -4.00 2.34 -2.43
CA LEU A 87 -3.39 3.11 -3.52
C LEU A 87 -4.09 2.83 -4.85
N TRP A 88 -4.36 1.57 -5.16
CA TRP A 88 -5.11 1.15 -6.34
C TRP A 88 -6.51 1.77 -6.39
N GLU A 89 -7.25 1.74 -5.29
CA GLU A 89 -8.56 2.37 -5.19
C GLU A 89 -8.51 3.89 -5.40
N ARG A 90 -7.45 4.56 -4.89
CA ARG A 90 -7.25 6.01 -5.10
C ARG A 90 -6.96 6.32 -6.56
N LEU A 91 -6.09 5.54 -7.21
CA LEU A 91 -5.76 5.70 -8.61
C LEU A 91 -6.98 5.48 -9.50
N ALA A 92 -7.77 4.44 -9.23
CA ALA A 92 -8.99 4.15 -9.97
C ALA A 92 -10.01 5.30 -9.87
N ARG A 93 -10.18 5.90 -8.68
CA ARG A 93 -11.04 7.09 -8.51
C ARG A 93 -10.56 8.29 -9.31
N HIS A 94 -9.25 8.54 -9.35
CA HIS A 94 -8.68 9.66 -10.11
C HIS A 94 -8.93 9.50 -11.61
N LYS A 95 -8.70 8.29 -12.15
CA LYS A 95 -8.92 7.98 -13.57
C LYS A 95 -10.38 8.15 -14.01
N ILE A 96 -11.33 7.94 -13.11
CA ILE A 96 -12.76 8.15 -13.39
C ILE A 96 -13.12 9.66 -13.37
N GLN A 97 -12.41 10.48 -12.60
CA GLN A 97 -12.66 11.92 -12.47
C GLN A 97 -11.93 12.78 -13.52
N GLU A 98 -10.89 12.27 -14.18
CA GLU A 98 -10.27 12.95 -15.34
C GLU A 98 -11.07 12.77 -16.64
N THR A 99 -12.04 11.84 -16.67
CA THR A 99 -12.93 11.60 -17.81
C THR A 99 -14.38 12.10 -17.58
N PRO A 100 -14.61 13.39 -17.28
CA PRO A 100 -15.91 13.99 -17.61
C PRO A 100 -15.77 15.41 -18.17
N LYS A 101 -15.64 15.53 -19.50
CA LYS A 101 -16.15 16.64 -20.33
C LYS A 101 -15.83 16.35 -21.78
N GLU A 102 -16.76 16.68 -22.68
CA GLU A 102 -16.85 16.27 -24.09
C GLU A 102 -17.45 14.85 -24.18
N THR A 103 -18.72 14.60 -24.51
CA THR A 103 -19.62 15.31 -25.42
C THR A 103 -21.02 14.74 -25.20
N GLU A 104 -21.88 15.45 -24.47
CA GLU A 104 -23.33 15.22 -24.48
C GLU A 104 -24.04 16.57 -24.62
N GLU A 105 -23.84 17.21 -25.78
CA GLU A 105 -24.82 18.16 -26.29
C GLU A 105 -25.58 17.46 -27.42
N ILE A 106 -26.71 16.87 -27.04
CA ILE A 106 -27.70 16.32 -27.96
C ILE A 106 -28.37 17.52 -28.64
N VAL A 107 -28.05 17.80 -29.90
CA VAL A 107 -28.93 18.55 -30.81
C VAL A 107 -29.18 17.67 -32.03
N GLN A 108 -30.38 17.12 -32.08
CA GLN A 108 -30.93 16.46 -33.26
C GLN A 108 -31.30 17.50 -34.33
N ASN A 109 -31.03 17.14 -35.59
CA ASN A 109 -31.50 17.68 -36.88
C ASN A 109 -30.66 18.76 -37.57
N LEU A 110 -29.95 18.36 -38.64
CA LEU A 110 -30.34 18.69 -40.02
C LEU A 110 -29.64 17.75 -41.03
N MET A 111 -30.43 17.14 -41.91
CA MET A 111 -29.96 16.48 -43.13
C MET A 111 -29.65 17.53 -44.20
N GLN A 112 -28.50 17.45 -44.89
CA GLN A 112 -28.39 17.50 -46.36
C GLN A 112 -26.95 17.44 -46.86
N ASP A 113 -26.83 16.80 -48.03
CA ASP A 113 -25.65 16.48 -48.84
C ASP A 113 -24.64 17.63 -49.04
N GLU A 114 -23.35 17.31 -49.15
CA GLU A 114 -22.65 17.28 -50.45
C GLU A 114 -21.17 16.87 -50.29
N ASP A 115 -20.74 16.06 -51.26
CA ASP A 115 -19.40 15.52 -51.55
C ASP A 115 -18.33 16.61 -51.73
N LEU A 116 -17.16 16.49 -51.08
CA LEU A 116 -15.84 16.89 -51.60
C LEU A 116 -14.69 16.31 -50.74
N VAL A 117 -13.95 15.34 -51.30
CA VAL A 117 -12.56 14.93 -50.93
C VAL A 117 -11.61 16.06 -51.41
N PRO A 118 -10.44 16.43 -50.80
CA PRO A 118 -9.35 15.53 -50.36
C PRO A 118 -8.45 15.99 -49.17
N ALA A 119 -7.62 15.06 -48.66
CA ALA A 119 -6.15 15.17 -48.63
C ALA A 119 -5.53 14.42 -47.42
N ASP A 120 -4.58 13.55 -47.75
CA ASP A 120 -3.57 12.99 -46.85
C ASP A 120 -2.92 14.09 -45.99
N SER A 121 -2.97 13.92 -44.66
CA SER A 121 -1.87 14.34 -43.79
C SER A 121 -1.78 13.39 -42.62
N SER A 122 -1.00 12.32 -42.84
CA SER A 122 -0.49 11.42 -41.81
C SER A 122 0.49 12.18 -40.92
N ASP A 123 0.02 12.74 -39.81
CA ASP A 123 0.92 13.16 -38.72
C ASP A 123 1.24 11.93 -37.86
N GLU A 124 2.37 11.33 -38.19
CA GLU A 124 3.07 10.36 -37.35
C GLU A 124 3.54 11.10 -36.08
N VAL A 125 2.74 11.01 -35.02
CA VAL A 125 3.14 11.51 -33.70
C VAL A 125 4.24 10.59 -33.17
N VAL A 126 5.49 11.00 -33.40
CA VAL A 126 6.67 10.43 -32.75
C VAL A 126 6.50 10.60 -31.25
N SER A 127 6.05 9.55 -30.60
CA SER A 127 6.13 9.42 -29.14
C SER A 127 7.61 9.39 -28.77
N ILE A 128 8.07 10.47 -28.13
CA ILE A 128 9.38 10.50 -27.48
C ILE A 128 9.33 9.43 -26.39
N GLU A 129 9.98 8.32 -26.68
CA GLU A 129 10.25 7.24 -25.75
C GLU A 129 11.10 7.83 -24.63
N HIS A 130 10.47 8.10 -23.48
CA HIS A 130 11.21 8.35 -22.26
C HIS A 130 11.91 7.04 -21.91
N ASN A 131 13.16 6.91 -22.36
CA ASN A 131 14.10 5.85 -22.01
C ASN A 131 14.42 5.94 -20.51
N ALA A 132 13.46 5.56 -19.67
CA ALA A 132 13.77 4.99 -18.38
C ALA A 132 14.53 3.71 -18.71
N SER A 133 15.85 3.73 -18.53
CA SER A 133 16.68 2.53 -18.66
C SER A 133 16.10 1.47 -17.74
N MET A 134 15.34 0.55 -18.34
CA MET A 134 14.74 -0.57 -17.66
C MET A 134 15.93 -1.47 -17.30
N LEU A 135 16.39 -1.40 -16.06
CA LEU A 135 17.42 -2.31 -15.55
C LEU A 135 16.84 -3.73 -15.63
N THR A 136 17.19 -4.44 -16.70
CA THR A 136 16.80 -5.83 -16.89
C THR A 136 17.64 -6.68 -15.94
N PHE A 137 17.07 -7.00 -14.79
CA PHE A 137 17.71 -7.86 -13.80
C PHE A 137 17.52 -9.34 -14.20
N ASP A 138 18.62 -10.03 -14.52
CA ASP A 138 18.57 -11.47 -14.84
C ASP A 138 18.63 -12.28 -13.54
N LEU A 139 17.57 -13.05 -13.28
CA LEU A 139 17.43 -13.89 -12.08
C LEU A 139 18.36 -15.10 -12.08
N ASN A 140 18.99 -15.42 -13.21
CA ASN A 140 19.96 -16.51 -13.31
C ASN A 140 21.40 -16.05 -13.02
N LYS A 141 21.62 -14.74 -12.84
CA LYS A 141 22.93 -14.13 -12.62
C LYS A 141 23.10 -13.65 -11.19
N THR A 142 24.35 -13.57 -10.74
CA THR A 142 24.67 -13.00 -9.43
C THR A 142 24.56 -11.46 -9.47
N PRO A 143 24.43 -10.79 -8.30
CA PRO A 143 24.29 -9.33 -8.26
C PRO A 143 25.45 -8.58 -8.93
N GLU A 144 26.68 -9.08 -8.76
CA GLU A 144 27.91 -8.51 -9.35
C GLU A 144 27.91 -8.62 -10.89
N GLU A 145 27.29 -9.66 -11.45
CA GLU A 145 27.16 -9.85 -12.90
C GLU A 145 26.08 -8.96 -13.52
N ASN A 146 25.11 -8.49 -12.71
CA ASN A 146 24.05 -7.57 -13.15
C ASN A 146 24.47 -6.09 -13.04
N GLU A 147 25.66 -5.79 -12.50
CA GLU A 147 26.19 -4.42 -12.34
C GLU A 147 27.11 -3.97 -13.50
N ILE A 148 27.31 -4.79 -14.53
CA ILE A 148 28.18 -4.47 -15.66
C ILE A 148 27.31 -3.95 -16.83
N PHE A 149 27.33 -2.64 -17.04
CA PHE A 149 26.70 -1.95 -18.18
C PHE A 149 27.50 -2.15 -19.48
#